data_AF-C0CY56-F1
#
_entry.id   AF-C0CY56-F1
#
_cell.length_a   1.000
_cell.length_b   1.000
_cell.length_c   1.000
_cell.angle_alpha   90.00
_cell.angle_beta   90.00
_cell.angle_gamma   90.00
#
_symmetry.space_group_name_H-M   'P 1'
#
loop_
_entity.id
_entity.type
_entity.pdbx_description
1 polymer ?
#
loop_
_entity_poly.entity_id
_entity_poly.type
_entity_poly.pdbx_seq_one_letter_code
_entity_poly.pdbx_strand_id
1 'polypeptide(L)'
;MKLELGKILIKDIRFDQSTHVKDGVLYVNKEEVEKLVLQDEKLAGCHIDIARPGESVRITPVKDVIEPRVKVSGGDIFPGVIGKVSPQVGTGRTHALDGCCVVTAGKIVGFQEGVIDMSGPAADYCPFSKTCNLCVVVEPADGLETHVYEKAARMAGLKVAAYLGEAGRNLEPDEILEFETKPIFEQANQYPDLPRVGYIHMLQSQGLLHDTYYYGVDAKQFIPTFMYPTEIMDGAIVSGNCVAPCDKVTTYHHLHNPVIEDCYKHHGKDINFMGVILTNENVFLADKERHSDMVAKLCNWMGLDGVLITEEGYGNPDTDLMMNCRKVERAGTKVVLITDEFKPFGSN
;
A
#
# COMPACT_ATOMS: atom_id res chain seq x y z
N MET A 1 -8.57 -7.77 -16.73
CA MET A 1 -9.06 -7.44 -15.37
C MET A 1 -9.79 -6.11 -15.42
N LYS A 2 -11.05 -6.09 -14.96
CA LYS A 2 -11.86 -4.87 -14.83
C LYS A 2 -12.32 -4.72 -13.39
N LEU A 3 -12.01 -3.59 -12.77
CA LEU A 3 -12.34 -3.25 -11.38
C LEU A 3 -13.16 -1.97 -11.31
N GLU A 4 -14.22 -2.00 -10.53
CA GLU A 4 -14.94 -0.82 -10.06
C GLU A 4 -14.50 -0.50 -8.62
N LEU A 5 -13.93 0.67 -8.41
CA LEU A 5 -13.61 1.21 -7.08
C LEU A 5 -14.68 2.23 -6.69
N GLY A 6 -15.60 1.82 -5.84
CA GLY A 6 -16.61 2.68 -5.24
C GLY A 6 -16.04 3.41 -4.03
N LYS A 7 -16.00 4.74 -4.05
CA LYS A 7 -15.60 5.57 -2.91
C LYS A 7 -16.83 6.01 -2.14
N ILE A 8 -16.86 5.69 -0.84
CA ILE A 8 -17.84 6.15 0.13
C ILE A 8 -17.16 7.21 0.97
N LEU A 9 -17.63 8.45 0.90
CA LEU A 9 -16.99 9.60 1.54
C LEU A 9 -17.29 9.61 3.05
N ILE A 10 -16.23 9.48 3.84
CA ILE A 10 -16.25 9.59 5.29
C ILE A 10 -15.69 10.95 5.70
N LYS A 11 -16.53 11.72 6.40
CA LYS A 11 -16.24 13.09 6.87
C LYS A 11 -15.94 13.16 8.37
N ASP A 12 -16.34 12.13 9.11
CA ASP A 12 -16.15 12.04 10.56
C ASP A 12 -16.12 10.57 11.00
N ILE A 13 -15.54 10.31 12.18
CA ILE A 13 -15.52 9.01 12.82
C ILE A 13 -15.91 9.15 14.30
N ARG A 14 -16.73 8.23 14.82
CA ARG A 14 -17.25 8.28 16.19
C ARG A 14 -17.34 6.89 16.80
N PHE A 15 -17.25 6.82 18.12
CA PHE A 15 -17.59 5.59 18.83
C PHE A 15 -19.10 5.45 18.98
N ASP A 16 -19.58 4.22 18.87
CA ASP A 16 -20.98 3.83 19.13
C ASP A 16 -21.06 2.38 19.62
N GLN A 17 -22.26 1.91 19.91
CA GLN A 17 -22.56 0.53 20.32
C GLN A 17 -22.52 -0.47 19.14
N SER A 18 -22.42 -0.01 17.90
CA SER A 18 -22.33 -0.87 16.72
C SER A 18 -21.54 -0.20 15.59
N THR A 19 -20.78 -0.99 14.84
CA THR A 19 -20.01 -0.47 13.69
C THR A 19 -20.90 -0.35 12.46
N HIS A 20 -21.02 0.86 11.92
CA HIS A 20 -21.82 1.14 10.73
C HIS A 20 -21.43 2.51 10.14
N VAL A 21 -21.83 2.76 8.89
CA VAL A 21 -21.70 4.09 8.26
C VAL A 21 -23.07 4.71 8.10
N LYS A 22 -23.20 5.99 8.46
CA LYS A 22 -24.43 6.76 8.29
C LYS A 22 -24.13 8.23 8.07
N ASP A 23 -24.75 8.84 7.07
CA ASP A 23 -24.67 10.27 6.76
C ASP A 23 -23.22 10.80 6.63
N GLY A 24 -22.32 9.97 6.06
CA GLY A 24 -20.90 10.29 5.90
C GLY A 24 -20.07 10.19 7.19
N VAL A 25 -20.59 9.52 8.24
CA VAL A 25 -19.90 9.27 9.50
C VAL A 25 -19.68 7.77 9.67
N LEU A 26 -18.44 7.36 9.97
CA LEU A 26 -18.13 5.99 10.39
C LEU A 26 -18.29 5.88 11.90
N TYR A 27 -19.30 5.11 12.33
CA TYR A 27 -19.48 4.73 13.72
C TYR A 27 -18.74 3.41 13.98
N VAL A 28 -17.99 3.34 15.08
CA VAL A 28 -17.14 2.20 15.43
C VAL A 28 -17.50 1.67 16.80
N ASN A 29 -17.77 0.37 16.90
CA ASN A 29 -17.83 -0.31 18.18
C ASN A 29 -16.41 -0.59 18.69
N LYS A 30 -16.01 0.16 19.72
CA LYS A 30 -14.68 0.06 20.34
C LYS A 30 -14.40 -1.33 20.90
N GLU A 31 -15.36 -1.94 21.60
CA GLU A 31 -15.19 -3.24 22.25
C GLU A 31 -15.03 -4.37 21.22
N GLU A 32 -15.77 -4.30 20.10
CA GLU A 32 -15.64 -5.27 19.00
C GLU A 32 -14.24 -5.20 18.36
N VAL A 33 -13.70 -3.99 18.17
CA VAL A 33 -12.35 -3.79 17.62
C VAL A 33 -11.29 -4.30 18.60
N GLU A 34 -11.35 -3.93 19.88
CA GLU A 34 -10.40 -4.40 20.89
C GLU A 34 -10.41 -5.93 20.99
N LYS A 35 -11.61 -6.53 21.01
CA LYS A 35 -11.77 -7.99 21.02
C LYS A 35 -11.20 -8.65 19.77
N LEU A 36 -11.39 -8.05 18.59
CA LEU A 36 -10.85 -8.57 17.33
C LEU A 36 -9.32 -8.60 17.35
N VAL A 37 -8.68 -7.53 17.87
CA VAL A 37 -7.23 -7.43 17.97
C VAL A 37 -6.67 -8.45 18.97
N LEU A 38 -7.29 -8.56 20.15
CA LEU A 38 -6.86 -9.44 21.24
C LEU A 38 -7.15 -10.93 21.01
N GLN A 39 -7.69 -11.32 19.84
CA GLN A 39 -7.72 -12.73 19.42
C GLN A 39 -6.32 -13.29 19.14
N ASP A 40 -5.33 -12.44 18.85
CA ASP A 40 -3.94 -12.87 18.78
C ASP A 40 -3.31 -12.78 20.17
N GLU A 41 -3.03 -13.94 20.78
CA GLU A 41 -2.42 -14.06 22.11
C GLU A 41 -1.04 -13.41 22.23
N LYS A 42 -0.42 -13.01 21.11
CA LYS A 42 0.83 -12.24 21.07
C LYS A 42 0.61 -10.76 21.45
N LEU A 43 -0.63 -10.29 21.51
CA LEU A 43 -0.96 -8.93 21.91
C LEU A 43 -1.61 -8.97 23.31
N ALA A 44 -0.94 -8.37 24.29
CA ALA A 44 -1.44 -8.31 25.66
C ALA A 44 -2.43 -7.14 25.87
N GLY A 45 -2.36 -6.12 25.02
CA GLY A 45 -3.18 -4.92 25.12
C GLY A 45 -3.55 -4.36 23.76
N CYS A 46 -4.74 -3.77 23.70
CA CYS A 46 -5.20 -2.96 22.58
C CYS A 46 -5.98 -1.78 23.14
N HIS A 47 -5.61 -0.57 22.74
CA HIS A 47 -6.30 0.66 23.06
C HIS A 47 -6.71 1.37 21.78
N ILE A 48 -8.01 1.67 21.68
CA ILE A 48 -8.58 2.35 20.52
C ILE A 48 -8.88 3.80 20.85
N ASP A 49 -8.42 4.70 19.99
CA ASP A 49 -8.71 6.13 20.05
C ASP A 49 -9.05 6.68 18.66
N ILE A 50 -9.57 7.91 18.62
CA ILE A 50 -9.93 8.62 17.38
C ILE A 50 -9.14 9.93 17.33
N ALA A 51 -8.57 10.22 16.17
CA ALA A 51 -7.93 11.51 15.89
C ALA A 51 -8.49 12.10 14.59
N ARG A 52 -9.00 13.33 14.66
CA ARG A 52 -9.62 14.04 13.53
C ARG A 52 -8.73 15.16 13.00
N PRO A 53 -8.90 15.56 11.73
CA PRO A 53 -8.17 16.69 11.17
C PRO A 53 -8.32 17.96 12.01
N GLY A 54 -7.19 18.60 12.33
CA GLY A 54 -7.13 19.84 13.09
C GLY A 54 -7.17 19.69 14.62
N GLU A 55 -7.40 18.48 15.16
CA GLU A 55 -7.30 18.25 16.59
C GLU A 55 -5.84 18.43 17.09
N SER A 56 -5.67 18.92 18.31
CA SER A 56 -4.35 19.08 18.95
C SER A 56 -3.83 17.73 19.47
N VAL A 57 -3.70 16.76 18.57
CA VAL A 57 -3.34 15.36 18.84
C VAL A 57 -2.14 14.95 17.98
N ARG A 58 -1.28 14.10 18.55
CA ARG A 58 -0.16 13.45 17.90
C ARG A 58 -0.29 11.94 18.04
N ILE A 59 -0.15 11.22 16.92
CA ILE A 59 -0.16 9.75 16.89
C ILE A 59 1.28 9.26 16.75
N THR A 60 1.74 8.42 17.69
CA THR A 60 3.11 7.87 17.70
C THR A 60 3.26 6.66 18.63
N PRO A 61 4.15 5.70 18.36
CA PRO A 61 4.87 5.50 17.10
C PRO A 61 4.00 4.75 16.09
N VAL A 62 3.75 5.36 14.93
CA VAL A 62 2.93 4.76 13.86
C VAL A 62 3.63 3.52 13.28
N LYS A 63 2.87 2.57 12.75
CA LYS A 63 3.35 1.30 12.19
C LYS A 63 2.75 0.98 10.84
N ASP A 64 1.52 1.38 10.59
CA ASP A 64 0.97 1.37 9.25
C ASP A 64 -0.21 2.33 9.23
N VAL A 65 -0.58 2.75 8.03
CA VAL A 65 -1.82 3.48 7.79
C VAL A 65 -2.53 2.75 6.67
N ILE A 66 -3.80 2.41 6.89
CA ILE A 66 -4.58 1.54 6.01
C ILE A 66 -5.94 2.18 5.78
N GLU A 67 -6.35 2.32 4.52
CA GLU A 67 -7.73 2.69 4.19
C GLU A 67 -8.64 1.47 4.35
N PRO A 68 -9.75 1.58 5.10
CA PRO A 68 -10.73 0.51 5.16
C PRO A 68 -11.36 0.29 3.78
N ARG A 69 -11.24 -0.93 3.26
CA ARG A 69 -11.86 -1.35 2.00
C ARG A 69 -12.55 -2.69 2.18
N VAL A 70 -13.59 -2.93 1.37
CA VAL A 70 -14.30 -4.21 1.30
C VAL A 70 -14.50 -4.64 -0.14
N LYS A 71 -14.31 -5.93 -0.40
CA LYS A 71 -14.67 -6.53 -1.66
C LYS A 71 -16.14 -6.86 -1.72
N VAL A 72 -16.91 -6.13 -2.54
CA VAL A 72 -18.33 -6.41 -2.78
C VAL A 72 -18.49 -7.62 -3.69
N SER A 73 -17.63 -7.75 -4.70
CA SER A 73 -17.57 -8.90 -5.60
C SER A 73 -16.16 -9.09 -6.18
N GLY A 74 -15.79 -10.33 -6.52
CA GLY A 74 -14.51 -10.63 -7.19
C GLY A 74 -13.33 -10.92 -6.24
N GLY A 75 -13.58 -11.51 -5.07
CA GLY A 75 -12.53 -11.96 -4.13
C GLY A 75 -12.68 -11.35 -2.75
N ASP A 76 -11.56 -11.32 -2.01
CA ASP A 76 -11.46 -10.78 -0.66
C ASP A 76 -10.36 -9.69 -0.62
N ILE A 77 -10.50 -8.69 0.25
CA ILE A 77 -9.44 -7.68 0.46
C ILE A 77 -8.22 -8.31 1.16
N PHE A 78 -7.02 -7.77 0.90
CA PHE A 78 -5.75 -8.26 1.43
C PHE A 78 -5.53 -9.76 1.17
N PRO A 79 -5.52 -10.20 -0.11
CA PRO A 79 -5.48 -11.61 -0.48
C PRO A 79 -4.18 -12.28 0.02
N GLY A 80 -4.30 -13.48 0.56
CA GLY A 80 -3.18 -14.23 1.12
C GLY A 80 -2.72 -13.77 2.50
N VAL A 81 -3.33 -12.70 3.04
CA VAL A 81 -3.05 -12.19 4.39
C VAL A 81 -4.30 -12.29 5.26
N ILE A 82 -5.37 -11.58 4.88
CA ILE A 82 -6.68 -11.64 5.54
C ILE A 82 -7.64 -12.45 4.67
N GLY A 83 -7.76 -12.05 3.40
CA GLY A 83 -8.59 -12.70 2.41
C GLY A 83 -7.96 -13.94 1.80
N LYS A 84 -8.78 -14.76 1.14
CA LYS A 84 -8.26 -15.89 0.35
C LYS A 84 -7.58 -15.37 -0.90
N VAL A 85 -6.58 -16.12 -1.39
CA VAL A 85 -5.91 -15.83 -2.68
C VAL A 85 -6.81 -16.11 -3.88
N SER A 86 -7.78 -17.02 -3.72
CA SER A 86 -8.71 -17.43 -4.78
C SER A 86 -10.15 -17.10 -4.41
N PRO A 87 -10.92 -16.43 -5.29
CA PRO A 87 -10.53 -15.99 -6.63
C PRO A 87 -9.50 -14.84 -6.60
N GLN A 88 -8.74 -14.67 -7.69
CA GLN A 88 -7.77 -13.59 -7.82
C GLN A 88 -8.46 -12.22 -7.75
N VAL A 89 -7.87 -11.29 -7.02
CA VAL A 89 -8.38 -9.91 -6.89
C VAL A 89 -8.03 -9.07 -8.13
N GLY A 90 -8.33 -7.77 -8.09
CA GLY A 90 -8.16 -6.85 -9.21
C GLY A 90 -9.33 -6.86 -10.20
N THR A 91 -10.43 -7.54 -9.86
CA THR A 91 -11.67 -7.56 -10.66
C THR A 91 -12.93 -7.41 -9.82
N GLY A 92 -14.06 -7.12 -10.45
CA GLY A 92 -15.35 -6.98 -9.76
C GLY A 92 -15.48 -5.60 -9.14
N ARG A 93 -15.98 -5.52 -7.90
CA ARG A 93 -16.23 -4.25 -7.21
C ARG A 93 -15.64 -4.23 -5.80
N THR A 94 -14.97 -3.13 -5.49
CA THR A 94 -14.41 -2.81 -4.16
C THR A 94 -15.01 -1.51 -3.68
N HIS A 95 -15.45 -1.46 -2.43
CA HIS A 95 -15.80 -0.21 -1.78
C HIS A 95 -14.66 0.24 -0.87
N ALA A 96 -14.34 1.52 -0.91
CA ALA A 96 -13.37 2.18 -0.04
C ALA A 96 -14.08 3.21 0.84
N LEU A 97 -13.75 3.23 2.13
CA LEU A 97 -14.20 4.27 3.06
C LEU A 97 -13.23 5.46 2.99
N ASP A 98 -13.39 6.26 1.94
CA ASP A 98 -12.50 7.36 1.59
C ASP A 98 -12.58 8.50 2.61
N GLY A 99 -11.44 9.05 3.02
CA GLY A 99 -11.36 10.08 4.06
C GLY A 99 -11.18 9.56 5.49
N CYS A 100 -11.11 8.24 5.70
CA CYS A 100 -10.75 7.64 6.98
C CYS A 100 -9.63 6.61 6.87
N CYS A 101 -8.89 6.40 7.96
CA CYS A 101 -7.82 5.41 8.02
C CYS A 101 -7.81 4.66 9.35
N VAL A 102 -7.33 3.42 9.31
CA VAL A 102 -6.84 2.68 10.47
C VAL A 102 -5.35 2.96 10.60
N VAL A 103 -4.94 3.49 11.75
CA VAL A 103 -3.55 3.78 12.07
C VAL A 103 -3.09 2.81 13.14
N THR A 104 -2.31 1.80 12.75
CA THR A 104 -1.67 0.91 13.71
C THR A 104 -0.52 1.65 14.39
N ALA A 105 -0.48 1.62 15.71
CA ALA A 105 0.55 2.27 16.51
C ALA A 105 1.01 1.37 17.66
N GLY A 106 2.24 1.58 18.10
CA GLY A 106 2.86 0.79 19.17
C GLY A 106 4.38 0.86 19.07
N LYS A 107 5.07 0.66 20.19
CA LYS A 107 6.54 0.72 20.24
C LYS A 107 7.13 -0.64 19.87
N ILE A 108 7.82 -0.75 18.73
CA ILE A 108 8.50 -1.99 18.32
C ILE A 108 10.01 -1.80 18.43
N VAL A 109 10.58 -0.87 17.67
CA VAL A 109 12.01 -0.51 17.70
C VAL A 109 12.23 0.84 18.37
N GLY A 110 11.36 1.84 18.15
CA GLY A 110 11.55 3.19 18.70
C GLY A 110 10.71 4.31 18.05
N PHE A 111 11.05 5.57 18.31
CA PHE A 111 10.30 6.72 17.78
C PHE A 111 10.46 6.93 16.26
N GLN A 112 11.51 6.35 15.67
CA GLN A 112 11.79 6.47 14.23
C GLN A 112 10.67 5.90 13.35
N GLU A 113 9.73 5.15 13.94
CA GLU A 113 8.76 4.36 13.19
C GLU A 113 7.55 5.15 12.66
N GLY A 114 7.38 6.44 13.04
CA GLY A 114 6.21 7.20 12.61
C GLY A 114 5.71 8.27 13.57
N VAL A 115 5.45 9.48 13.06
CA VAL A 115 4.65 10.50 13.75
C VAL A 115 3.62 11.09 12.80
N ILE A 116 2.38 11.22 13.27
CA ILE A 116 1.33 12.00 12.59
C ILE A 116 0.91 13.11 13.53
N ASP A 117 1.18 14.35 13.13
CA ASP A 117 0.64 15.54 13.78
C ASP A 117 -0.68 15.91 13.10
N MET A 118 -1.77 15.95 13.86
CA MET A 118 -3.10 16.29 13.33
C MET A 118 -3.32 17.80 13.20
N SER A 119 -2.43 18.60 13.77
CA SER A 119 -2.44 20.08 13.69
C SER A 119 -1.03 20.65 13.73
N GLY A 120 -0.91 21.95 13.45
CA GLY A 120 0.37 22.64 13.38
C GLY A 120 1.11 22.40 12.06
N PRO A 121 2.35 22.92 11.92
CA PRO A 121 3.05 22.98 10.64
C PRO A 121 3.35 21.62 10.00
N ALA A 122 3.57 20.58 10.80
CA ALA A 122 3.86 19.24 10.30
C ALA A 122 2.63 18.56 9.67
N ALA A 123 1.41 18.95 10.09
CA ALA A 123 0.17 18.41 9.54
C ALA A 123 0.07 18.66 8.03
N ASP A 124 0.52 19.82 7.55
CA ASP A 124 0.41 20.18 6.12
C ASP A 124 1.28 19.31 5.19
N TYR A 125 2.26 18.60 5.74
CA TYR A 125 3.14 17.69 5.00
C TYR A 125 2.77 16.21 5.18
N CYS A 126 1.76 15.90 6.00
CA CYS A 126 1.32 14.54 6.26
C CYS A 126 -0.08 14.33 5.68
N PRO A 127 -0.28 13.47 4.67
CA PRO A 127 -1.60 13.22 4.08
C PRO A 127 -2.60 12.71 5.13
N PHE A 128 -2.11 11.94 6.10
CA PHE A 128 -2.94 11.35 7.17
C PHE A 128 -3.39 12.35 8.23
N SER A 129 -2.87 13.58 8.24
CA SER A 129 -3.44 14.64 9.09
C SER A 129 -4.79 15.13 8.56
N LYS A 130 -5.10 14.84 7.29
CA LYS A 130 -6.32 15.26 6.59
C LYS A 130 -7.39 14.17 6.59
N THR A 131 -7.13 13.01 7.19
CA THR A 131 -8.06 11.88 7.32
C THR A 131 -8.60 11.75 8.74
N CYS A 132 -9.78 11.13 8.87
CA CYS A 132 -10.30 10.68 10.16
C CYS A 132 -9.63 9.35 10.56
N ASN A 133 -8.83 9.36 11.62
CA ASN A 133 -8.00 8.22 11.99
C ASN A 133 -8.59 7.45 13.18
N LEU A 134 -8.77 6.15 13.01
CA LEU A 134 -8.93 5.21 14.11
C LEU A 134 -7.53 4.71 14.52
N CYS A 135 -7.07 5.13 15.68
CA CYS A 135 -5.78 4.73 16.24
C CYS A 135 -5.93 3.37 16.92
N VAL A 136 -5.24 2.35 16.40
CA VAL A 136 -5.16 1.00 16.98
C VAL A 136 -3.81 0.88 17.67
N VAL A 137 -3.77 1.21 18.96
CA VAL A 137 -2.54 1.15 19.78
C VAL A 137 -2.42 -0.24 20.37
N VAL A 138 -1.37 -0.98 20.00
CA VAL A 138 -1.15 -2.36 20.45
C VAL A 138 0.03 -2.46 21.42
N GLU A 139 -0.06 -3.44 22.32
CA GLU A 139 0.97 -3.76 23.30
C GLU A 139 1.35 -5.25 23.19
N PRO A 140 2.65 -5.58 23.14
CA PRO A 140 3.09 -6.97 23.00
C PRO A 140 2.91 -7.75 24.30
N ALA A 141 2.68 -9.05 24.19
CA ALA A 141 2.93 -9.96 25.31
C ALA A 141 4.41 -9.98 25.71
N ASP A 142 4.67 -10.28 26.98
CA ASP A 142 6.02 -10.27 27.55
C ASP A 142 6.96 -11.24 26.82
N GLY A 143 8.18 -10.77 26.53
CA GLY A 143 9.25 -11.61 25.98
C GLY A 143 9.13 -11.95 24.49
N LEU A 144 8.21 -11.31 23.75
CA LEU A 144 8.11 -11.51 22.31
C LEU A 144 9.32 -10.97 21.54
N GLU A 145 9.78 -11.75 20.57
CA GLU A 145 10.76 -11.27 19.59
C GLU A 145 10.14 -10.17 18.72
N THR A 146 10.94 -9.16 18.40
CA THR A 146 10.48 -7.94 17.72
C THR A 146 9.77 -8.22 16.38
N HIS A 147 10.29 -9.16 15.59
CA HIS A 147 9.69 -9.54 14.30
C HIS A 147 8.38 -10.31 14.44
N VAL A 148 8.21 -11.05 15.55
CA VAL A 148 6.95 -11.72 15.86
C VAL A 148 5.90 -10.69 16.27
N TYR A 149 6.31 -9.68 17.04
CA TYR A 149 5.43 -8.59 17.43
C TYR A 149 5.03 -7.70 16.25
N GLU A 150 5.96 -7.31 15.38
CA GLU A 150 5.62 -6.57 14.14
C GLU A 150 4.55 -7.27 13.34
N LYS A 151 4.72 -8.58 13.10
CA LYS A 151 3.73 -9.35 12.38
C LYS A 151 2.37 -9.32 13.08
N ALA A 152 2.33 -9.47 14.40
CA ALA A 152 1.08 -9.40 15.15
C ALA A 152 0.42 -8.01 15.04
N ALA A 153 1.19 -6.93 15.15
CA ALA A 153 0.71 -5.56 15.02
C ALA A 153 0.17 -5.27 13.61
N ARG A 154 0.90 -5.67 12.57
CA ARG A 154 0.46 -5.54 11.17
C ARG A 154 -0.83 -6.30 10.91
N MET A 155 -0.92 -7.54 11.39
CA MET A 155 -2.16 -8.33 11.28
C MET A 155 -3.33 -7.67 12.02
N ALA A 156 -3.10 -7.04 13.17
CA ALA A 156 -4.14 -6.28 13.87
C ALA A 156 -4.67 -5.13 13.02
N GLY A 157 -3.78 -4.31 12.44
CA GLY A 157 -4.16 -3.22 11.53
C GLY A 157 -5.00 -3.69 10.35
N LEU A 158 -4.52 -4.70 9.63
CA LEU A 158 -5.20 -5.24 8.44
C LEU A 158 -6.56 -5.86 8.78
N LYS A 159 -6.67 -6.58 9.90
CA LYS A 159 -7.94 -7.15 10.39
C LYS A 159 -8.95 -6.05 10.72
N VAL A 160 -8.52 -5.01 11.42
CA VAL A 160 -9.40 -3.88 11.78
C VAL A 160 -9.83 -3.13 10.52
N ALA A 161 -8.93 -2.86 9.59
CA ALA A 161 -9.27 -2.21 8.32
C ALA A 161 -10.29 -3.02 7.49
N ALA A 162 -10.11 -4.35 7.40
CA ALA A 162 -11.05 -5.23 6.72
C ALA A 162 -12.43 -5.24 7.44
N TYR A 163 -12.44 -5.32 8.78
CA TYR A 163 -13.66 -5.27 9.58
C TYR A 163 -14.42 -3.95 9.41
N LEU A 164 -13.74 -2.80 9.43
CA LEU A 164 -14.39 -1.51 9.22
C LEU A 164 -14.88 -1.37 7.77
N GLY A 165 -14.13 -1.89 6.79
CA GLY A 165 -14.54 -1.90 5.40
C GLY A 165 -15.91 -2.54 5.19
N GLU A 166 -16.24 -3.60 5.93
CA GLU A 166 -17.54 -4.29 5.86
C GLU A 166 -18.74 -3.36 6.12
N ALA A 167 -18.56 -2.29 6.90
CA ALA A 167 -19.60 -1.30 7.13
C ALA A 167 -20.05 -0.58 5.84
N GLY A 168 -19.20 -0.57 4.81
CA GLY A 168 -19.46 0.01 3.49
C GLY A 168 -20.03 -0.96 2.46
N ARG A 169 -20.12 -2.27 2.74
CA ARG A 169 -20.42 -3.30 1.72
C ARG A 169 -21.72 -3.07 0.96
N ASN A 170 -22.78 -2.70 1.69
CA ASN A 170 -24.14 -2.58 1.15
C ASN A 170 -24.56 -1.12 0.90
N LEU A 171 -23.63 -0.17 1.00
CA LEU A 171 -23.90 1.24 0.73
C LEU A 171 -23.69 1.55 -0.74
N GLU A 172 -24.43 2.53 -1.25
CA GLU A 172 -24.15 3.10 -2.56
C GLU A 172 -22.95 4.04 -2.45
N PRO A 173 -21.89 3.86 -3.28
CA PRO A 173 -20.76 4.78 -3.31
C PRO A 173 -21.13 6.20 -3.77
N ASP A 174 -20.45 7.21 -3.25
CA ASP A 174 -20.57 8.59 -3.71
C ASP A 174 -19.90 8.79 -5.08
N GLU A 175 -18.84 8.03 -5.37
CA GLU A 175 -18.11 8.03 -6.64
C GLU A 175 -17.77 6.59 -7.04
N ILE A 176 -17.82 6.27 -8.33
CA ILE A 176 -17.34 5.00 -8.87
C ILE A 176 -16.28 5.28 -9.93
N LEU A 177 -15.08 4.74 -9.72
CA LEU A 177 -13.98 4.76 -10.68
C LEU A 177 -13.86 3.39 -11.34
N GLU A 178 -13.71 3.36 -12.66
CA GLU A 178 -13.51 2.12 -13.42
C GLU A 178 -12.09 2.01 -13.95
N PHE A 179 -11.48 0.85 -13.74
CA PHE A 179 -10.14 0.52 -14.22
C PHE A 179 -10.18 -0.78 -15.01
N GLU A 180 -9.49 -0.81 -16.14
CA GLU A 180 -9.37 -2.02 -16.96
C GLU A 180 -7.97 -2.17 -17.53
N THR A 181 -7.41 -3.37 -17.35
CA THR A 181 -6.20 -3.84 -18.05
C THR A 181 -6.51 -5.18 -18.70
N LYS A 182 -6.37 -5.28 -20.02
CA LYS A 182 -6.67 -6.50 -20.80
C LYS A 182 -5.51 -7.49 -20.78
N PRO A 183 -5.72 -8.74 -21.25
CA PRO A 183 -4.61 -9.66 -21.50
C PRO A 183 -3.57 -9.03 -22.43
N ILE A 184 -2.29 -9.36 -22.24
CA ILE A 184 -1.16 -8.61 -22.82
C ILE A 184 -1.26 -8.36 -24.33
N PHE A 185 -1.67 -9.35 -25.13
CA PHE A 185 -1.79 -9.17 -26.59
C PHE A 185 -2.97 -8.28 -26.97
N GLU A 186 -4.08 -8.35 -26.24
CA GLU A 186 -5.23 -7.45 -26.46
C GLU A 186 -4.88 -6.03 -26.00
N GLN A 187 -4.19 -5.90 -24.86
CA GLN A 187 -3.73 -4.62 -24.33
C GLN A 187 -2.78 -3.94 -25.30
N ALA A 188 -1.77 -4.65 -25.80
CA ALA A 188 -0.80 -4.11 -26.76
C ALA A 188 -1.46 -3.62 -28.06
N ASN A 189 -2.49 -4.34 -28.53
CA ASN A 189 -3.19 -4.01 -29.77
C ASN A 189 -4.33 -3.00 -29.60
N GLN A 190 -4.69 -2.63 -28.37
CA GLN A 190 -5.79 -1.70 -28.13
C GLN A 190 -5.47 -0.29 -28.65
N TYR A 191 -4.23 0.14 -28.50
CA TYR A 191 -3.73 1.45 -28.96
C TYR A 191 -2.38 1.26 -29.67
N PRO A 192 -2.36 0.75 -30.91
CA PRO A 192 -1.14 0.34 -31.60
C PRO A 192 -0.18 1.50 -31.93
N ASP A 193 -0.72 2.72 -32.01
CA ASP A 193 0.05 3.94 -32.34
C ASP A 193 0.62 4.65 -31.10
N LEU A 194 0.27 4.19 -29.88
CA LEU A 194 0.77 4.75 -28.62
C LEU A 194 1.95 3.92 -28.08
N PRO A 195 2.93 4.56 -27.40
CA PRO A 195 4.02 3.83 -26.78
C PRO A 195 3.52 2.87 -25.70
N ARG A 196 4.00 1.63 -25.73
CA ARG A 196 3.76 0.60 -24.71
C ARG A 196 4.57 0.94 -23.47
N VAL A 197 3.91 1.44 -22.44
CA VAL A 197 4.56 1.88 -21.19
C VAL A 197 4.22 0.94 -20.04
N GLY A 198 5.24 0.47 -19.32
CA GLY A 198 5.07 -0.28 -18.07
C GLY A 198 5.50 0.51 -16.85
N TYR A 199 5.23 -0.02 -15.67
CA TYR A 199 5.69 0.54 -14.40
C TYR A 199 6.47 -0.54 -13.63
N ILE A 200 7.70 -0.24 -13.23
CA ILE A 200 8.51 -1.07 -12.35
C ILE A 200 8.31 -0.54 -10.93
N HIS A 201 7.57 -1.28 -10.12
CA HIS A 201 7.36 -0.97 -8.72
C HIS A 201 8.37 -1.78 -7.89
N MET A 202 9.35 -1.08 -7.33
CA MET A 202 10.29 -1.67 -6.39
C MET A 202 9.63 -1.78 -5.01
N LEU A 203 9.84 -2.90 -4.33
CA LEU A 203 9.27 -3.21 -3.01
C LEU A 203 10.40 -3.46 -2.02
N GLN A 204 10.31 -2.78 -0.87
CA GLN A 204 11.30 -2.88 0.20
C GLN A 204 11.38 -4.32 0.71
N SER A 205 12.59 -4.88 0.71
CA SER A 205 12.83 -6.29 1.02
C SER A 205 14.20 -6.55 1.66
N GLN A 206 14.55 -5.73 2.64
CA GLN A 206 15.88 -5.73 3.26
C GLN A 206 15.97 -6.60 4.52
N GLY A 207 14.85 -7.15 4.98
CA GLY A 207 14.75 -7.86 6.26
C GLY A 207 14.76 -6.91 7.46
N LEU A 208 14.84 -7.48 8.66
CA LEU A 208 14.90 -6.72 9.92
C LEU A 208 13.77 -5.70 10.08
N LEU A 209 12.53 -6.10 9.77
CA LEU A 209 11.32 -5.26 9.83
C LEU A 209 11.22 -4.25 8.66
N HIS A 210 11.99 -4.43 7.59
CA HIS A 210 11.89 -3.66 6.36
C HIS A 210 11.44 -4.60 5.22
N ASP A 211 10.23 -5.14 5.37
CA ASP A 211 9.66 -6.11 4.44
C ASP A 211 8.28 -5.65 3.95
N THR A 212 8.12 -5.60 2.62
CA THR A 212 6.84 -5.43 1.92
C THR A 212 6.35 -6.80 1.43
N TYR A 213 5.03 -7.02 1.43
CA TYR A 213 4.44 -8.33 1.12
C TYR A 213 3.53 -8.25 -0.10
N TYR A 214 3.66 -9.19 -1.03
CA TYR A 214 2.77 -9.38 -2.17
C TYR A 214 2.01 -10.69 -2.02
N TYR A 215 0.67 -10.65 -1.97
CA TYR A 215 -0.19 -11.80 -1.65
C TYR A 215 0.21 -12.54 -0.36
N GLY A 216 0.69 -11.79 0.63
CA GLY A 216 1.18 -12.33 1.91
C GLY A 216 2.55 -13.02 1.84
N VAL A 217 3.15 -13.12 0.66
CA VAL A 217 4.54 -13.57 0.49
C VAL A 217 5.45 -12.36 0.61
N ASP A 218 6.47 -12.50 1.45
CA ASP A 218 7.50 -11.50 1.62
C ASP A 218 8.28 -11.26 0.31
N ALA A 219 8.47 -10.01 -0.08
CA ALA A 219 9.08 -9.63 -1.35
C ALA A 219 10.49 -10.19 -1.57
N LYS A 220 11.23 -10.49 -0.49
CA LYS A 220 12.56 -11.12 -0.60
C LYS A 220 12.52 -12.55 -1.10
N GLN A 221 11.35 -13.20 -1.08
CA GLN A 221 11.20 -14.62 -1.41
C GLN A 221 10.83 -14.87 -2.88
N PHE A 222 10.45 -13.84 -3.63
CA PHE A 222 10.08 -13.99 -5.04
C PHE A 222 11.03 -13.25 -5.97
N ILE A 223 11.11 -13.74 -7.20
CA ILE A 223 11.81 -13.08 -8.30
C ILE A 223 10.84 -12.13 -9.02
N PRO A 224 11.34 -11.06 -9.68
CA PRO A 224 10.49 -10.08 -10.34
C PRO A 224 9.39 -10.71 -11.20
N THR A 225 8.18 -10.20 -11.07
CA THR A 225 6.97 -10.79 -11.64
C THR A 225 6.04 -9.70 -12.16
N PHE A 226 5.11 -10.09 -13.03
CA PHE A 226 4.01 -9.24 -13.46
C PHE A 226 2.91 -9.18 -12.38
N MET A 227 2.29 -8.02 -12.25
CA MET A 227 1.07 -7.77 -11.49
C MET A 227 0.12 -6.91 -12.36
N TYR A 228 -1.15 -7.29 -12.40
CA TYR A 228 -2.17 -6.39 -12.94
C TYR A 228 -2.30 -5.17 -12.01
N PRO A 229 -2.36 -3.94 -12.55
CA PRO A 229 -2.33 -2.75 -11.70
C PRO A 229 -3.51 -2.66 -10.73
N THR A 230 -4.67 -3.23 -11.05
CA THR A 230 -5.85 -3.23 -10.18
C THR A 230 -5.71 -4.13 -8.95
N GLU A 231 -4.79 -5.09 -8.93
CA GLU A 231 -4.59 -5.99 -7.78
C GLU A 231 -4.16 -5.19 -6.54
N ILE A 232 -3.34 -4.15 -6.72
CA ILE A 232 -2.86 -3.30 -5.63
C ILE A 232 -4.02 -2.57 -4.93
N MET A 233 -5.08 -2.22 -5.66
CA MET A 233 -6.25 -1.52 -5.13
C MET A 233 -7.10 -2.40 -4.21
N ASP A 234 -6.90 -3.72 -4.28
CA ASP A 234 -7.52 -4.71 -3.41
C ASP A 234 -6.59 -5.17 -2.27
N GLY A 235 -5.47 -4.46 -2.07
CA GLY A 235 -4.53 -4.74 -1.00
C GLY A 235 -3.64 -5.96 -1.29
N ALA A 236 -3.37 -6.27 -2.55
CA ALA A 236 -2.41 -7.32 -2.91
C ALA A 236 -0.99 -7.02 -2.40
N ILE A 237 -0.67 -5.74 -2.14
CA ILE A 237 0.56 -5.30 -1.51
C ILE A 237 0.24 -4.70 -0.14
N VAL A 238 0.95 -5.15 0.91
CA VAL A 238 0.84 -4.61 2.27
C VAL A 238 2.22 -4.31 2.84
N SER A 239 2.32 -3.23 3.61
CA SER A 239 3.57 -2.77 4.22
C SER A 239 3.83 -3.48 5.55
N GLY A 240 5.06 -3.91 5.79
CA GLY A 240 5.59 -4.31 7.09
C GLY A 240 6.82 -3.51 7.49
N ASN A 241 6.97 -2.30 6.94
CA ASN A 241 8.17 -1.49 7.09
C ASN A 241 8.18 -0.68 8.40
N CYS A 242 9.16 -0.92 9.27
CA CYS A 242 9.41 -0.15 10.50
C CYS A 242 10.59 0.82 10.31
N VAL A 243 10.49 1.69 9.31
CA VAL A 243 11.52 2.68 8.92
C VAL A 243 11.08 4.11 9.23
N ALA A 244 11.97 5.07 8.95
CA ALA A 244 11.68 6.50 9.05
C ALA A 244 10.45 6.87 8.22
N PRO A 245 9.61 7.83 8.65
CA PRO A 245 8.32 8.09 8.00
C PRO A 245 8.45 8.61 6.57
N CYS A 246 9.55 9.30 6.27
CA CYS A 246 9.86 9.80 4.93
C CYS A 246 10.21 8.68 3.94
N ASP A 247 10.75 7.56 4.43
CA ASP A 247 11.25 6.45 3.61
C ASP A 247 10.24 5.31 3.54
N LYS A 248 9.03 5.53 4.06
CA LYS A 248 8.01 4.49 4.27
C LYS A 248 6.86 4.63 3.29
N VAL A 249 6.64 3.58 2.51
CA VAL A 249 5.38 3.39 1.80
C VAL A 249 4.47 2.52 2.69
N THR A 250 3.37 3.13 3.15
CA THR A 250 2.36 2.43 3.97
C THR A 250 1.42 1.61 3.09
N THR A 251 0.62 0.72 3.68
CA THR A 251 -0.42 0.02 2.93
C THR A 251 -1.39 0.99 2.24
N TYR A 252 -1.72 2.12 2.87
CA TYR A 252 -2.49 3.20 2.24
C TYR A 252 -1.83 3.71 0.95
N HIS A 253 -0.52 3.98 0.96
CA HIS A 253 0.18 4.46 -0.23
C HIS A 253 0.19 3.42 -1.36
N HIS A 254 0.27 2.12 -1.06
CA HIS A 254 0.09 1.09 -2.08
C HIS A 254 -1.34 1.06 -2.62
N LEU A 255 -2.36 1.16 -1.76
CA LEU A 255 -3.77 1.23 -2.15
C LEU A 255 -4.11 2.45 -3.02
N HIS A 256 -3.34 3.53 -2.90
CA HIS A 256 -3.45 4.81 -3.61
C HIS A 256 -2.17 5.13 -4.38
N ASN A 257 -1.64 4.16 -5.14
CA ASN A 257 -0.39 4.35 -5.87
C ASN A 257 -0.57 5.40 -7.00
N PRO A 258 0.06 6.60 -6.90
CA PRO A 258 -0.20 7.70 -7.82
C PRO A 258 0.31 7.42 -9.24
N VAL A 259 1.37 6.62 -9.37
CA VAL A 259 1.92 6.25 -10.68
C VAL A 259 0.93 5.37 -11.45
N ILE A 260 0.31 4.40 -10.77
CA ILE A 260 -0.73 3.55 -11.38
C ILE A 260 -1.97 4.37 -11.74
N GLU A 261 -2.42 5.25 -10.85
CA GLU A 261 -3.57 6.13 -11.11
C GLU A 261 -3.34 7.02 -12.33
N ASP A 262 -2.18 7.67 -12.41
CA ASP A 262 -1.86 8.54 -13.54
C ASP A 262 -1.62 7.73 -14.82
N CYS A 263 -1.00 6.55 -14.75
CA CYS A 263 -0.90 5.65 -15.90
C CYS A 263 -2.28 5.29 -16.47
N TYR A 264 -3.29 5.04 -15.62
CA TYR A 264 -4.67 4.84 -16.08
C TYR A 264 -5.30 6.11 -16.68
N LYS A 265 -5.06 7.29 -16.10
CA LYS A 265 -5.57 8.57 -16.65
C LYS A 265 -4.99 8.88 -18.04
N HIS A 266 -3.75 8.46 -18.29
CA HIS A 266 -2.98 8.67 -19.51
C HIS A 266 -3.14 7.54 -20.54
N HIS A 267 -3.61 6.36 -20.10
CA HIS A 267 -3.89 5.22 -20.95
C HIS A 267 -4.88 5.57 -22.09
N GLY A 268 -4.48 5.29 -23.33
CA GLY A 268 -5.28 5.56 -24.54
C GLY A 268 -5.25 7.03 -24.99
N LYS A 269 -4.49 7.89 -24.31
CA LYS A 269 -4.31 9.31 -24.68
C LYS A 269 -2.91 9.55 -25.24
N ASP A 270 -1.89 9.24 -24.45
CA ASP A 270 -0.47 9.44 -24.79
C ASP A 270 0.39 8.20 -24.50
N ILE A 271 -0.12 7.24 -23.72
CA ILE A 271 0.53 5.94 -23.50
C ILE A 271 -0.46 4.77 -23.65
N ASN A 272 0.06 3.59 -24.00
CA ASN A 272 -0.60 2.31 -23.80
C ASN A 272 -0.04 1.67 -22.53
N PHE A 273 -0.73 1.82 -21.40
CA PHE A 273 -0.28 1.25 -20.13
C PHE A 273 -0.40 -0.28 -20.14
N MET A 274 0.74 -0.96 -20.00
CA MET A 274 0.86 -2.41 -20.18
C MET A 274 0.78 -3.21 -18.88
N GLY A 275 0.88 -2.55 -17.72
CA GLY A 275 0.82 -3.18 -16.40
C GLY A 275 2.04 -2.91 -15.53
N VAL A 276 2.18 -3.68 -14.46
CA VAL A 276 3.22 -3.48 -13.43
C VAL A 276 4.17 -4.66 -13.40
N ILE A 277 5.46 -4.38 -13.32
CA ILE A 277 6.52 -5.33 -12.98
C ILE A 277 6.91 -5.06 -11.53
N LEU A 278 6.67 -6.02 -10.65
CA LEU A 278 7.15 -5.98 -9.27
C LEU A 278 8.59 -6.46 -9.25
N THR A 279 9.44 -5.75 -8.50
CA THR A 279 10.80 -6.20 -8.15
C THR A 279 11.05 -5.93 -6.67
N ASN A 280 12.07 -6.56 -6.13
CA ASN A 280 12.46 -6.42 -4.74
C ASN A 280 13.79 -5.64 -4.63
N GLU A 281 14.18 -5.32 -3.40
CA GLU A 281 15.31 -4.46 -3.01
C GLU A 281 16.23 -5.19 -2.02
N ASN A 282 16.66 -6.40 -2.38
CA ASN A 282 17.50 -7.24 -1.52
C ASN A 282 18.87 -6.61 -1.23
N VAL A 283 19.46 -6.98 -0.10
CA VAL A 283 20.75 -6.43 0.38
C VAL A 283 21.97 -7.02 -0.35
N PHE A 284 21.88 -8.22 -0.91
CA PHE A 284 23.01 -8.89 -1.53
C PHE A 284 23.17 -8.52 -3.00
N LEU A 285 24.38 -8.13 -3.42
CA LEU A 285 24.68 -7.74 -4.80
C LEU A 285 24.25 -8.79 -5.83
N ALA A 286 24.45 -10.08 -5.55
CA ALA A 286 24.05 -11.15 -6.46
C ALA A 286 22.53 -11.20 -6.69
N ASP A 287 21.73 -10.80 -5.71
CA ASP A 287 20.28 -10.70 -5.84
C ASP A 287 19.92 -9.46 -6.67
N LYS A 288 20.54 -8.31 -6.41
CA LYS A 288 20.36 -7.08 -7.20
C LYS A 288 20.63 -7.34 -8.69
N GLU A 289 21.72 -8.04 -8.98
CA GLU A 289 22.08 -8.43 -10.34
C GLU A 289 21.01 -9.35 -10.96
N ARG A 290 20.62 -10.41 -10.24
CA ARG A 290 19.61 -11.38 -10.71
C ARG A 290 18.27 -10.71 -10.99
N HIS A 291 17.79 -9.86 -10.09
CA HIS A 291 16.47 -9.26 -10.19
C HIS A 291 16.44 -8.17 -11.27
N SER A 292 17.46 -7.33 -11.36
CA SER A 292 17.57 -6.36 -12.46
C SER A 292 17.70 -7.02 -13.84
N ASP A 293 18.37 -8.19 -13.94
CA ASP A 293 18.37 -8.98 -15.20
C ASP A 293 16.96 -9.52 -15.53
N MET A 294 16.21 -9.96 -14.52
CA MET A 294 14.84 -10.43 -14.69
C MET A 294 13.90 -9.31 -15.13
N VAL A 295 14.02 -8.12 -14.52
CA VAL A 295 13.23 -6.94 -14.88
C VAL A 295 13.50 -6.53 -16.33
N ALA A 296 14.77 -6.44 -16.74
CA ALA A 296 15.13 -6.12 -18.12
C ALA A 296 14.59 -7.16 -19.12
N LYS A 297 14.66 -8.46 -18.76
CA LYS A 297 14.05 -9.53 -19.56
C LYS A 297 12.54 -9.39 -19.67
N LEU A 298 11.83 -9.07 -18.58
CA LEU A 298 10.38 -8.88 -18.59
C LEU A 298 9.98 -7.67 -19.45
N CYS A 299 10.70 -6.55 -19.33
CA CYS A 299 10.48 -5.37 -20.17
C CYS A 299 10.60 -5.69 -21.66
N ASN A 300 11.66 -6.43 -22.04
CA ASN A 300 11.88 -6.87 -23.41
C ASN A 300 10.81 -7.87 -23.88
N TRP A 301 10.48 -8.86 -23.05
CA TRP A 301 9.49 -9.90 -23.36
C TRP A 301 8.07 -9.32 -23.55
N MET A 302 7.71 -8.32 -22.75
CA MET A 302 6.45 -7.58 -22.87
C MET A 302 6.46 -6.59 -24.05
N GLY A 303 7.62 -6.34 -24.66
CA GLY A 303 7.78 -5.36 -25.74
C GLY A 303 7.50 -3.93 -25.28
N LEU A 304 8.05 -3.51 -24.14
CA LEU A 304 7.84 -2.15 -23.64
C LEU A 304 8.73 -1.14 -24.37
N ASP A 305 8.14 -0.02 -24.80
CA ASP A 305 8.84 1.11 -25.39
C ASP A 305 9.44 2.03 -24.31
N GLY A 306 8.79 2.08 -23.13
CA GLY A 306 9.28 2.81 -21.97
C GLY A 306 8.77 2.26 -20.63
N VAL A 307 9.46 2.61 -19.55
CA VAL A 307 9.04 2.28 -18.18
C VAL A 307 9.22 3.47 -17.23
N LEU A 308 8.31 3.57 -16.28
CA LEU A 308 8.46 4.37 -15.07
C LEU A 308 9.04 3.48 -13.97
N ILE A 309 9.93 4.00 -13.12
CA ILE A 309 10.47 3.27 -11.96
C ILE A 309 10.36 4.14 -10.73
N THR A 310 9.81 3.61 -9.65
CA THR A 310 9.86 4.20 -8.31
C THR A 310 10.63 3.29 -7.37
N GLU A 311 11.29 3.90 -6.40
CA GLU A 311 11.98 3.24 -5.28
C GLU A 311 11.08 3.22 -4.02
N GLU A 312 11.26 2.23 -3.17
CA GLU A 312 10.78 2.26 -1.79
C GLU A 312 11.99 2.29 -0.83
N GLY A 313 11.99 3.18 0.15
CA GLY A 313 13.13 3.34 1.06
C GLY A 313 14.27 4.19 0.47
N TYR A 314 15.46 4.09 1.09
CA TYR A 314 16.64 4.87 0.72
C TYR A 314 17.95 4.10 1.00
N GLY A 315 19.03 4.47 0.32
CA GLY A 315 20.40 4.03 0.56
C GLY A 315 20.76 2.75 -0.19
N ASN A 316 20.33 1.59 0.31
CA ASN A 316 20.57 0.33 -0.38
C ASN A 316 19.67 0.15 -1.65
N PRO A 317 18.39 0.57 -1.65
CA PRO A 317 17.55 0.48 -2.84
C PRO A 317 17.96 1.43 -3.98
N ASP A 318 18.63 2.56 -3.70
CA ASP A 318 19.24 3.44 -4.72
C ASP A 318 20.13 2.65 -5.71
N THR A 319 20.85 1.64 -5.18
CA THR A 319 21.69 0.77 -6.02
C THR A 319 20.85 -0.14 -6.91
N ASP A 320 19.70 -0.63 -6.41
CA ASP A 320 18.74 -1.40 -7.22
C ASP A 320 18.10 -0.51 -8.30
N LEU A 321 17.70 0.72 -7.94
CA LEU A 321 17.08 1.69 -8.84
C LEU A 321 18.00 1.97 -10.03
N MET A 322 19.26 2.32 -9.75
CA MET A 322 20.25 2.60 -10.79
C MET A 322 20.64 1.35 -11.59
N MET A 323 20.63 0.16 -10.97
CA MET A 323 20.90 -1.07 -11.68
C MET A 323 19.76 -1.46 -12.63
N ASN A 324 18.51 -1.32 -12.19
CA ASN A 324 17.32 -1.49 -13.02
C ASN A 324 17.36 -0.50 -14.20
N CYS A 325 17.59 0.78 -13.93
CA CYS A 325 17.73 1.82 -14.95
C CYS A 325 18.72 1.41 -16.05
N ARG A 326 19.97 1.13 -15.65
CA ARG A 326 21.04 0.78 -16.58
C ARG A 326 20.74 -0.47 -17.41
N LYS A 327 20.19 -1.53 -16.78
CA LYS A 327 19.97 -2.80 -17.46
C LYS A 327 18.75 -2.76 -18.39
N VAL A 328 17.68 -2.09 -17.97
CA VAL A 328 16.48 -1.90 -18.79
C VAL A 328 16.79 -1.03 -20.02
N GLU A 329 17.53 0.06 -19.86
CA GLU A 329 17.97 0.88 -21.00
C GLU A 329 18.85 0.11 -21.98
N ARG A 330 19.79 -0.71 -21.47
CA ARG A 330 20.62 -1.58 -22.32
C ARG A 330 19.83 -2.65 -23.05
N ALA A 331 18.69 -3.07 -22.51
CA ALA A 331 17.75 -3.98 -23.17
C ALA A 331 16.86 -3.30 -24.22
N GLY A 332 16.97 -1.97 -24.38
CA GLY A 332 16.30 -1.20 -25.42
C GLY A 332 15.02 -0.48 -24.99
N THR A 333 14.65 -0.52 -23.71
CA THR A 333 13.46 0.15 -23.18
C THR A 333 13.84 1.47 -22.51
N LYS A 334 13.16 2.57 -22.85
CA LYS A 334 13.43 3.89 -22.24
C LYS A 334 13.03 3.90 -20.76
N VAL A 335 13.78 4.60 -19.92
CA VAL A 335 13.53 4.65 -18.48
C VAL A 335 13.27 6.08 -18.01
N VAL A 336 12.28 6.25 -17.14
CA VAL A 336 12.09 7.46 -16.33
C VAL A 336 12.08 7.05 -14.86
N LEU A 337 12.93 7.67 -14.06
CA LEU A 337 12.98 7.46 -12.62
C LEU A 337 12.13 8.51 -11.91
N ILE A 338 11.36 8.07 -10.92
CA ILE A 338 10.61 8.91 -10.00
C ILE A 338 11.18 8.61 -8.61
N THR A 339 11.92 9.56 -8.06
CA THR A 339 12.63 9.47 -6.78
C THR A 339 12.24 10.66 -5.91
N ASP A 340 12.23 10.46 -4.61
CA ASP A 340 12.03 11.51 -3.63
C ASP A 340 13.25 12.42 -3.55
N GLU A 341 13.02 13.73 -3.41
CA GLU A 341 14.09 14.69 -3.23
C GLU A 341 14.34 14.88 -1.72
N PHE A 342 15.40 14.27 -1.21
CA PHE A 342 15.87 14.60 0.13
C PHE A 342 16.60 15.95 0.10
N LYS A 343 16.05 16.97 0.76
CA LYS A 343 16.79 18.21 1.00
C LYS A 343 17.90 17.89 2.02
N PRO A 344 19.19 17.87 1.64
CA PRO A 344 20.24 17.60 2.61
C PRO A 344 20.20 18.67 3.69
N PHE A 345 20.20 18.24 4.95
CA PHE A 345 20.43 19.14 6.08
C PHE A 345 21.76 19.87 5.84
N GLY A 346 21.71 21.15 5.44
CA GLY A 346 22.91 21.99 5.32
C GLY A 346 23.13 22.77 4.02
N SER A 347 22.10 23.23 3.33
CA SER A 347 22.22 24.46 2.54
C SER A 347 21.58 25.61 3.32
N ASN A 348 22.43 26.36 4.03
CA ASN A 348 22.09 27.68 4.57
C ASN A 348 21.74 28.64 3.45
#